data_AF-D7DXE4-F1
#
_entry.id   AF-D7DXE4-F1
#
_cell.length_a   1.000
_cell.length_b   1.000
_cell.length_c   1.000
_cell.angle_alpha   90.00
_cell.angle_beta   90.00
_cell.angle_gamma   90.00
#
_symmetry.space_group_name_H-M   'P 1'
#
loop_
_entity.id
_entity.type
_entity.pdbx_description
1 polymer ?
#
loop_
_entity_poly.entity_id
_entity_poly.type
_entity_poly.pdbx_seq_one_letter_code
_entity_poly.pdbx_strand_id
1 'polypeptide(L)'
;MMNPRNFFLIGAVSILIPISSVLAVTKTHSAPIIAQGTQNQRPDREGEPSDGFAPPPPSGGRGEQRGNGELPWAKEINLSSEQEAQIKQLHEKGKKDTKSLSSQLMEAHKQMRSLFASGASPEKLRKQYQTVQGLRQKLDNKRFEMMLAERQVLTAQQRNQLGKLMEQRQVRKRQLQLR
;
A
#
# COMPACT_ATOMS: atom_id res chain seq x y z
N MET A 1 -39.18 20.45 18.98
CA MET A 1 -38.43 19.52 19.86
C MET A 1 -37.01 19.40 19.32
N MET A 2 -36.05 20.05 19.96
CA MET A 2 -34.61 19.98 19.64
C MET A 2 -33.91 19.37 20.85
N ASN A 3 -33.11 18.33 20.66
CA ASN A 3 -32.32 17.68 21.69
C ASN A 3 -30.91 18.31 21.74
N PRO A 4 -30.49 18.93 22.86
CA PRO A 4 -29.12 19.39 23.05
C PRO A 4 -28.35 18.37 23.89
N ARG A 5 -27.35 17.69 23.31
CA ARG A 5 -26.41 16.89 24.11
C ARG A 5 -24.97 16.98 23.58
N ASN A 6 -24.15 17.55 24.46
CA ASN A 6 -22.72 17.33 24.65
C ASN A 6 -21.74 18.22 23.88
N PHE A 7 -21.56 19.42 24.45
CA PHE A 7 -20.26 20.08 24.54
C PHE A 7 -19.28 19.18 25.33
N PHE A 8 -18.11 18.90 24.76
CA PHE A 8 -16.96 18.43 25.52
C PHE A 8 -15.76 19.32 25.25
N LEU A 9 -15.47 20.13 26.26
CA LEU A 9 -14.17 20.74 26.57
C LEU A 9 -13.14 19.63 26.77
N ILE A 10 -12.00 19.70 26.08
CA ILE A 10 -10.80 18.98 26.50
C ILE A 10 -9.64 19.96 26.48
N GLY A 11 -9.21 20.33 27.69
CA GLY A 11 -8.02 21.11 27.94
C GLY A 11 -6.76 20.35 27.53
N ALA A 12 -5.78 21.10 27.04
CA ALA A 12 -4.44 20.61 26.76
C ALA A 12 -3.74 20.28 28.09
N VAL A 13 -3.35 19.02 28.28
CA VAL A 13 -2.37 18.63 29.28
C VAL A 13 -1.27 17.86 28.55
N SER A 14 -0.21 18.58 28.21
CA SER A 14 1.06 18.03 27.74
C SER A 14 1.77 17.38 28.91
N ILE A 15 1.99 16.06 28.87
CA ILE A 15 2.96 15.40 29.74
C ILE A 15 4.03 14.78 28.87
N LEU A 16 5.21 15.39 28.97
CA LEU A 16 6.45 15.08 28.30
C LEU A 16 7.18 14.05 29.17
N ILE A 17 7.42 12.84 28.66
CA ILE A 17 8.29 11.87 29.32
C ILE A 17 9.41 11.48 28.35
N PRO A 18 10.66 11.90 28.60
CA PRO A 18 11.83 11.36 27.91
C PRO A 18 12.33 10.13 28.67
N ILE A 19 12.48 9.00 27.98
CA ILE A 19 13.28 7.88 28.50
C ILE A 19 14.34 7.55 27.45
N SER A 20 15.52 8.09 27.72
CA SER A 20 16.82 7.65 27.23
C SER A 20 17.10 6.20 27.65
N SER A 21 17.62 5.38 26.74
CA SER A 21 18.41 4.19 27.11
C SER A 21 19.43 3.88 26.02
N VAL A 22 20.69 4.04 26.40
CA VAL A 22 21.91 3.65 25.69
C VAL A 22 22.18 2.18 26.01
N LEU A 23 22.57 1.36 25.03
CA LEU A 23 23.29 0.11 25.29
C LEU A 23 24.42 -0.06 24.26
N ALA A 24 25.65 0.02 24.76
CA ALA A 24 26.86 -0.43 24.10
C ALA A 24 26.96 -1.97 24.22
N VAL A 25 27.24 -2.65 23.12
CA VAL A 25 27.53 -4.10 23.13
C VAL A 25 29.02 -4.30 22.93
N THR A 26 29.69 -4.76 23.99
CA THR A 26 31.07 -5.26 23.96
C THR A 26 31.11 -6.63 23.29
N LYS A 27 32.03 -6.79 22.33
CA LYS A 27 32.28 -8.03 21.59
C LYS A 27 33.31 -8.87 22.33
N THR A 28 32.93 -10.04 22.82
CA THR A 28 33.86 -11.05 23.35
C THR A 28 33.80 -12.34 22.53
N HIS A 29 34.99 -12.75 22.12
CA HIS A 29 35.38 -13.93 21.35
C HIS A 29 35.04 -15.23 22.08
N SER A 30 34.72 -16.30 21.33
CA SER A 30 35.29 -17.66 21.47
C SER A 30 34.72 -18.59 20.40
N ALA A 31 35.61 -19.23 19.64
CA ALA A 31 35.39 -20.42 18.81
C ALA A 31 36.37 -21.51 19.29
N PRO A 32 36.42 -22.72 18.72
CA PRO A 32 35.37 -23.67 18.33
C PRO A 32 35.55 -25.02 19.06
N ILE A 33 34.57 -25.93 19.02
CA ILE A 33 34.77 -27.34 19.38
C ILE A 33 34.31 -28.23 18.23
N ILE A 34 35.26 -29.01 17.71
CA ILE A 34 35.09 -30.10 16.76
C ILE A 34 34.69 -31.35 17.53
N ALA A 35 33.65 -32.06 17.09
CA ALA A 35 33.45 -33.47 17.40
C ALA A 35 32.71 -34.16 16.23
N GLN A 36 33.37 -35.15 15.64
CA GLN A 36 32.84 -36.08 14.66
C GLN A 36 32.15 -37.25 15.38
N GLY A 37 31.06 -37.78 14.84
CA GLY A 37 30.35 -38.95 15.38
C GLY A 37 29.52 -39.67 14.31
N THR A 38 30.16 -40.66 13.69
CA THR A 38 29.68 -41.94 13.12
C THR A 38 28.32 -42.05 12.38
N GLN A 39 28.49 -42.40 11.11
CA GLN A 39 27.62 -43.07 10.13
C GLN A 39 26.66 -44.15 10.68
N ASN A 40 25.39 -44.13 10.23
CA ASN A 40 24.61 -45.34 9.97
C ASN A 40 23.48 -45.07 8.96
N GLN A 41 23.40 -45.87 7.90
CA GLN A 41 22.40 -45.77 6.84
C GLN A 41 21.28 -46.82 7.03
N ARG A 42 20.02 -46.32 6.98
CA ARG A 42 18.78 -46.84 6.33
C ARG A 42 18.17 -48.18 6.85
N PRO A 43 16.86 -48.47 6.66
CA PRO A 43 15.94 -47.92 5.64
C PRO A 43 14.53 -47.50 6.12
N ASP A 44 13.86 -46.77 5.23
CA ASP A 44 12.42 -46.70 4.92
C ASP A 44 11.41 -46.72 6.08
N ARG A 45 10.85 -45.53 6.36
CA ARG A 45 9.50 -45.42 6.91
C ARG A 45 8.75 -44.30 6.21
N GLU A 46 7.90 -44.72 5.28
CA GLU A 46 6.82 -43.92 4.71
C GLU A 46 6.00 -43.31 5.85
N GLY A 47 5.87 -41.98 5.83
CA GLY A 47 5.12 -41.23 6.82
C GLY A 47 4.61 -39.95 6.18
N GLU A 48 3.38 -40.04 5.69
CA GLU A 48 2.40 -38.96 5.53
C GLU A 48 2.85 -37.69 4.77
N PRO A 49 2.27 -37.41 3.58
CA PRO A 49 2.35 -36.08 3.02
C PRO A 49 1.58 -35.16 3.95
N SER A 50 2.29 -34.38 4.77
CA SER A 50 1.67 -33.31 5.54
C SER A 50 0.93 -32.41 4.53
N ASP A 51 -0.40 -32.37 4.63
CA ASP A 51 -1.28 -31.38 4.02
C ASP A 51 -1.01 -30.00 4.64
N GLY A 52 0.24 -29.55 4.50
CA GLY A 52 0.66 -28.21 4.80
C GLY A 52 0.06 -27.32 3.75
N PHE A 53 -0.89 -26.48 4.17
CA PHE A 53 -1.36 -25.32 3.42
C PHE A 53 -0.13 -24.62 2.84
N ALA A 54 0.13 -24.84 1.55
CA ALA A 54 1.20 -24.17 0.86
C ALA A 54 0.96 -22.66 1.09
N PRO A 55 1.95 -21.89 1.58
CA PRO A 55 1.77 -20.46 1.68
C PRO A 55 1.30 -19.96 0.31
N PRO A 56 0.22 -19.15 0.22
CA PRO A 56 -0.24 -18.67 -1.06
C PRO A 56 0.98 -18.10 -1.80
N PRO A 57 1.19 -18.45 -3.08
CA PRO A 57 2.35 -17.97 -3.82
C PRO A 57 2.45 -16.46 -3.59
N PRO A 58 3.66 -15.91 -3.33
CA PRO A 58 3.82 -14.50 -3.04
C PRO A 58 3.06 -13.77 -4.12
N SER A 59 1.96 -13.07 -3.76
CA SER A 59 1.02 -12.53 -4.73
C SER A 59 1.83 -11.88 -5.83
N GLY A 60 1.91 -12.58 -6.97
CA GLY A 60 2.78 -12.21 -8.06
C GLY A 60 2.47 -10.76 -8.32
N GLY A 61 3.49 -9.92 -8.18
CA GLY A 61 3.34 -8.48 -8.34
C GLY A 61 2.73 -8.23 -9.71
N ARG A 62 1.41 -8.04 -9.75
CA ARG A 62 0.75 -7.14 -10.70
C ARG A 62 1.21 -5.72 -10.34
N GLY A 63 2.51 -5.51 -10.41
CA GLY A 63 3.24 -4.29 -10.12
C GLY A 63 4.09 -3.84 -11.30
N GLU A 64 4.37 -4.75 -12.24
CA GLU A 64 5.36 -4.53 -13.31
C GLU A 64 4.76 -4.47 -14.72
N GLN A 65 3.47 -4.16 -14.84
CA GLN A 65 2.96 -3.50 -16.04
C GLN A 65 2.57 -2.07 -15.66
N ARG A 66 3.53 -1.33 -15.09
CA ARG A 66 3.49 0.12 -15.20
C ARG A 66 3.74 0.42 -16.67
N GLY A 67 2.68 0.40 -17.47
CA GLY A 67 2.69 1.07 -18.75
C GLY A 67 3.33 2.44 -18.56
N ASN A 68 4.11 2.88 -19.55
CA ASN A 68 4.50 4.28 -19.69
C ASN A 68 3.38 5.15 -19.14
N GLY A 69 3.67 6.15 -18.30
CA GLY A 69 2.69 6.94 -17.53
C GLY A 69 1.56 7.61 -18.34
N GLU A 70 1.41 7.27 -19.61
CA GLU A 70 0.20 7.34 -20.40
C GLU A 70 -1.01 6.75 -19.68
N LEU A 71 -1.95 7.64 -19.45
CA LEU A 71 -3.30 7.32 -19.04
C LEU A 71 -3.96 6.47 -20.12
N PRO A 72 -4.51 5.29 -19.78
CA PRO A 72 -5.17 4.44 -20.77
C PRO A 72 -6.33 5.14 -21.50
N TRP A 73 -6.91 6.20 -20.91
CA TRP A 73 -7.97 6.99 -21.50
C TRP A 73 -7.48 8.16 -22.37
N ALA A 74 -6.22 8.61 -22.22
CA ALA A 74 -5.72 9.80 -22.92
C ALA A 74 -5.73 9.62 -24.44
N LYS A 75 -5.45 8.39 -24.92
CA LYS A 75 -5.52 8.01 -26.33
C LYS A 75 -6.95 7.93 -26.87
N GLU A 76 -7.94 7.77 -26.00
CA GLU A 76 -9.33 7.46 -26.37
C GLU A 76 -10.19 8.73 -26.54
N ILE A 77 -9.71 9.91 -26.11
CA ILE A 77 -10.49 11.17 -26.09
C ILE A 77 -9.94 12.28 -27.00
N ASN A 78 -9.06 11.94 -27.95
CA ASN A 78 -8.51 12.86 -28.96
C ASN A 78 -7.97 14.16 -28.32
N LEU A 79 -6.97 14.03 -27.46
CA LEU A 79 -6.27 15.19 -26.88
C LEU A 79 -5.49 15.93 -27.98
N SER A 80 -5.42 17.26 -27.87
CA SER A 80 -4.41 18.01 -28.65
C SER A 80 -3.00 17.71 -28.12
N SER A 81 -1.99 17.95 -28.95
CA SER A 81 -0.58 17.81 -28.53
C SER A 81 -0.24 18.66 -27.31
N GLU A 82 -0.82 19.86 -27.22
CA GLU A 82 -0.64 20.74 -26.06
C GLU A 82 -1.30 20.16 -24.80
N GLN A 83 -2.54 19.66 -24.90
CA GLN A 83 -3.23 19.03 -23.77
C GLN A 83 -2.49 17.79 -23.28
N GLU A 84 -1.97 16.98 -24.20
CA GLU A 84 -1.17 15.79 -23.88
C GLU A 84 0.10 16.17 -23.11
N ALA A 85 0.83 17.19 -23.57
CA ALA A 85 2.02 17.69 -22.89
C ALA A 85 1.70 18.21 -21.47
N GLN A 86 0.62 18.98 -21.31
CA GLN A 86 0.18 19.50 -20.02
C GLN A 86 -0.21 18.38 -19.06
N ILE A 87 -0.99 17.40 -19.50
CA ILE A 87 -1.39 16.24 -18.70
C ILE A 87 -0.17 15.41 -18.29
N LYS A 88 0.77 15.18 -19.21
CA LYS A 88 2.02 14.47 -18.91
C LYS A 88 2.83 15.19 -17.83
N GLN A 89 2.95 16.52 -17.90
CA GLN A 89 3.63 17.29 -16.88
C GLN A 89 2.94 17.22 -15.51
N LEU A 90 1.60 17.30 -15.48
CA LEU A 90 0.81 17.11 -14.25
C LEU A 90 1.08 15.74 -13.63
N HIS A 91 1.17 14.70 -14.45
CA HIS A 91 1.45 13.33 -14.03
C HIS A 91 2.84 13.14 -13.46
N GLU A 92 3.85 13.69 -14.13
CA GLU A 92 5.23 13.64 -13.65
C GLU A 92 5.39 14.35 -12.32
N LYS A 93 4.74 15.52 -12.16
CA LYS A 93 4.69 16.24 -10.89
C LYS A 93 3.97 15.43 -9.82
N GLY A 94 2.76 14.94 -10.10
CA GLY A 94 2.00 14.13 -9.14
C GLY A 94 2.73 12.85 -8.73
N LYS A 95 3.45 12.19 -9.65
CA LYS A 95 4.31 11.04 -9.36
C LYS A 95 5.44 11.40 -8.41
N LYS A 96 6.11 12.54 -8.61
CA LYS A 96 7.16 13.03 -7.71
C LYS A 96 6.58 13.34 -6.33
N ASP A 97 5.47 14.09 -6.29
CA ASP A 97 4.81 14.54 -5.06
C ASP A 97 4.28 13.39 -4.20
N THR A 98 3.86 12.29 -4.83
CA THR A 98 3.27 11.12 -4.14
C THR A 98 4.25 9.97 -3.92
N LYS A 99 5.48 10.03 -4.47
CA LYS A 99 6.46 8.94 -4.39
C LYS A 99 6.71 8.49 -2.94
N SER A 100 6.99 9.44 -2.05
CA SER A 100 7.26 9.15 -0.64
C SER A 100 6.04 8.54 0.07
N LEU A 101 4.84 9.11 -0.14
CA LEU A 101 3.58 8.59 0.43
C LEU A 101 3.30 7.16 -0.06
N SER A 102 3.55 6.88 -1.33
CA SER A 102 3.39 5.53 -1.89
C SER A 102 4.36 4.54 -1.24
N SER A 103 5.63 4.92 -1.06
CA SER A 103 6.61 4.07 -0.38
C SER A 103 6.24 3.81 1.09
N GLN A 104 5.81 4.84 1.81
CA GLN A 104 5.36 4.71 3.20
C GLN A 104 4.13 3.81 3.32
N LEU A 105 3.16 3.94 2.41
CA LEU A 105 1.98 3.08 2.41
C LEU A 105 2.34 1.61 2.11
N MET A 106 3.27 1.37 1.19
CA MET A 106 3.77 0.02 0.92
C MET A 106 4.45 -0.58 2.15
N GLU A 107 5.29 0.18 2.83
CA GLU A 107 5.97 -0.28 4.04
C GLU A 107 4.97 -0.53 5.18
N ALA A 108 3.99 0.35 5.35
CA ALA A 108 2.94 0.17 6.35
C ALA A 108 2.11 -1.11 6.12
N HIS A 109 1.85 -1.48 4.85
CA HIS A 109 1.22 -2.76 4.52
C HIS A 109 2.12 -3.96 4.82
N LYS A 110 3.43 -3.89 4.54
CA LYS A 110 4.36 -4.98 4.89
C LYS A 110 4.40 -5.20 6.39
N GLN A 111 4.51 -4.13 7.16
CA GLN A 111 4.45 -4.16 8.62
C GLN A 111 3.13 -4.75 9.11
N MET A 112 1.99 -4.34 8.52
CA MET A 112 0.69 -4.94 8.85
C MET A 112 0.68 -6.45 8.64
N ARG A 113 1.17 -6.93 7.48
CA ARG A 113 1.25 -8.36 7.17
C ARG A 113 2.16 -9.10 8.15
N SER A 114 3.28 -8.50 8.54
CA SER A 114 4.18 -9.06 9.55
C SER A 114 3.53 -9.13 10.93
N LEU A 115 2.78 -8.10 11.34
CA LEU A 115 2.05 -8.10 12.60
C LEU A 115 0.99 -9.19 12.64
N PHE A 116 0.22 -9.40 11.56
CA PHE A 116 -0.76 -10.49 11.46
C PHE A 116 -0.13 -11.88 11.50
N ALA A 117 1.05 -12.05 10.91
CA ALA A 117 1.80 -13.31 10.96
C ALA A 117 2.47 -13.56 12.32
N SER A 118 2.55 -12.53 13.16
CA SER A 118 3.07 -12.63 14.53
C SER A 118 1.91 -12.72 15.53
N GLY A 119 2.17 -13.21 16.74
CA GLY A 119 1.22 -13.13 17.87
C GLY A 119 1.07 -11.70 18.42
N ALA A 120 1.08 -10.67 17.57
CA ALA A 120 0.93 -9.28 17.97
C ALA A 120 -0.44 -9.03 18.62
N SER A 121 -0.48 -8.14 19.62
CA SER A 121 -1.73 -7.82 20.30
C SER A 121 -2.72 -7.11 19.37
N PRO A 122 -4.04 -7.24 19.61
CA PRO A 122 -5.06 -6.51 18.88
C PRO A 122 -4.84 -4.98 18.87
N GLU A 123 -4.30 -4.38 19.92
CA GLU A 123 -4.02 -2.93 19.90
C GLU A 123 -2.95 -2.55 18.87
N LYS A 124 -1.88 -3.36 18.74
CA LYS A 124 -0.82 -3.11 17.76
C LYS A 124 -1.36 -3.19 16.32
N LEU A 125 -2.21 -4.19 16.05
CA LEU A 125 -2.89 -4.33 14.76
C LEU A 125 -3.80 -3.14 14.46
N ARG A 126 -4.62 -2.70 15.41
CA ARG A 126 -5.50 -1.52 15.24
C ARG A 126 -4.70 -0.25 14.98
N LYS A 127 -3.61 -0.03 15.71
CA LYS A 127 -2.72 1.13 15.50
C LYS A 127 -2.10 1.11 14.11
N GLN A 128 -1.60 -0.03 13.65
CA GLN A 128 -1.04 -0.15 12.31
C GLN A 128 -2.11 0.07 11.23
N TYR A 129 -3.34 -0.36 11.49
CA TYR A 129 -4.46 -0.18 10.57
C TYR A 129 -4.78 1.31 10.39
N GLN A 130 -4.79 2.06 11.49
CA GLN A 130 -4.95 3.52 11.45
C GLN A 130 -3.83 4.21 10.67
N THR A 131 -2.57 3.75 10.81
CA THR A 131 -1.45 4.26 10.00
C THR A 131 -1.69 4.05 8.51
N VAL A 132 -2.10 2.84 8.11
CA VAL A 132 -2.43 2.49 6.72
C VAL A 132 -3.56 3.37 6.19
N GLN A 133 -4.66 3.50 6.96
CA GLN A 133 -5.81 4.34 6.64
C GLN A 133 -5.40 5.79 6.40
N GLY A 134 -4.62 6.38 7.32
CA GLY A 134 -4.17 7.77 7.22
C GLY A 134 -3.29 8.01 5.99
N LEU A 135 -2.34 7.12 5.70
CA LEU A 135 -1.49 7.21 4.51
C LEU A 135 -2.30 7.06 3.23
N ARG A 136 -3.26 6.13 3.21
CA ARG A 136 -4.14 5.91 2.07
C ARG A 136 -4.98 7.14 1.77
N GLN A 137 -5.62 7.73 2.79
CA GLN A 137 -6.42 8.94 2.62
C GLN A 137 -5.59 10.11 2.07
N LYS A 138 -4.37 10.32 2.59
CA LYS A 138 -3.47 11.36 2.07
C LYS A 138 -3.14 11.15 0.60
N LEU A 139 -2.86 9.91 0.20
CA LEU A 139 -2.56 9.57 -1.18
C LEU A 139 -3.78 9.75 -2.09
N ASP A 140 -4.97 9.35 -1.64
CA ASP A 140 -6.20 9.48 -2.40
C ASP A 140 -6.61 10.96 -2.57
N ASN A 141 -6.41 11.80 -1.55
CA ASN A 141 -6.58 13.25 -1.68
C ASN A 141 -5.64 13.84 -2.74
N LYS A 142 -4.35 13.46 -2.74
CA LYS A 142 -3.40 13.94 -3.77
C LYS A 142 -3.80 13.50 -5.19
N ARG A 143 -4.32 12.28 -5.34
CA ARG A 143 -4.85 11.79 -6.61
C ARG A 143 -6.09 12.56 -7.04
N PHE A 144 -6.97 12.90 -6.10
CA PHE A 144 -8.14 13.72 -6.38
C PHE A 144 -7.77 15.10 -6.90
N GLU A 145 -6.82 15.79 -6.26
CA GLU A 145 -6.32 17.08 -6.75
C GLU A 145 -5.72 16.97 -8.15
N MET A 146 -5.01 15.89 -8.45
CA MET A 146 -4.48 15.63 -9.80
C MET A 146 -5.60 15.42 -10.82
N MET A 147 -6.65 14.67 -10.48
CA MET A 147 -7.83 14.53 -11.34
C MET A 147 -8.54 15.87 -11.59
N LEU A 148 -8.60 16.76 -10.58
CA LEU A 148 -9.15 18.10 -10.76
C LEU A 148 -8.29 18.93 -11.71
N ALA A 149 -6.96 18.89 -11.57
CA ALA A 149 -6.05 19.60 -12.46
C ALA A 149 -6.17 19.09 -13.92
N GLU A 150 -6.22 17.78 -14.13
CA GLU A 150 -6.46 17.18 -15.45
C GLU A 150 -7.80 17.66 -16.03
N ARG A 151 -8.86 17.67 -15.23
CA ARG A 151 -10.20 18.12 -15.65
C ARG A 151 -10.20 19.57 -16.15
N GLN A 152 -9.31 20.42 -15.65
CA GLN A 152 -9.18 21.82 -16.07
C GLN A 152 -8.53 21.97 -17.46
N VAL A 153 -7.71 20.99 -17.87
CA VAL A 153 -7.08 20.96 -19.21
C VAL A 153 -8.07 20.50 -20.29
N LEU A 154 -9.05 19.66 -19.91
CA LEU A 154 -10.00 19.07 -20.84
C LEU A 154 -11.18 20.01 -21.17
N THR A 155 -11.63 19.95 -22.43
CA THR A 155 -12.86 20.62 -22.86
C THR A 155 -14.11 19.97 -22.25
N ALA A 156 -15.26 20.66 -22.29
CA ALA A 156 -16.53 20.09 -21.85
C ALA A 156 -16.89 18.77 -22.57
N GLN A 157 -16.66 18.71 -23.89
CA GLN A 157 -16.90 17.51 -24.68
C GLN A 157 -15.98 16.34 -24.27
N GLN A 158 -14.68 16.61 -24.12
CA GLN A 158 -13.71 15.59 -23.69
C GLN A 158 -14.00 15.07 -22.29
N ARG A 159 -14.45 15.93 -21.36
CA ARG A 159 -14.89 15.51 -20.01
C ARG A 159 -16.09 14.56 -20.06
N ASN A 160 -17.06 14.83 -20.94
CA ASN A 160 -18.20 13.93 -21.14
C ASN A 160 -17.77 12.59 -21.73
N GLN A 161 -16.86 12.58 -22.71
CA GLN A 161 -16.30 11.35 -23.26
C GLN A 161 -15.55 10.54 -22.20
N LEU A 162 -14.71 11.20 -21.40
CA LEU A 162 -14.00 10.58 -20.29
C LEU A 162 -14.95 9.92 -19.29
N GLY A 163 -16.05 10.59 -18.92
CA GLY A 163 -17.08 10.03 -18.05
C GLY A 163 -17.66 8.71 -18.58
N LYS A 164 -18.00 8.66 -19.87
CA LYS A 164 -18.52 7.44 -20.53
C LYS A 164 -17.51 6.31 -20.54
N LEU A 165 -16.25 6.61 -20.84
CA LEU A 165 -15.16 5.60 -20.83
C LEU A 165 -14.95 5.01 -19.43
N MET A 166 -15.05 5.85 -18.38
CA MET A 166 -14.95 5.38 -17.00
C MET A 166 -16.11 4.46 -16.63
N GLU A 167 -17.34 4.81 -17.00
CA GLU A 167 -18.51 3.97 -16.77
C GLU A 167 -18.37 2.60 -17.44
N GLN A 168 -18.00 2.57 -18.72
CA GLN A 168 -17.79 1.33 -19.48
C GLN A 168 -16.72 0.44 -18.83
N ARG A 169 -15.63 1.05 -18.35
CA ARG A 169 -14.56 0.32 -17.64
C ARG A 169 -15.09 -0.29 -16.34
N GLN A 170 -15.93 0.41 -15.58
CA GLN A 170 -16.53 -0.12 -14.37
C GLN A 170 -17.47 -1.28 -14.67
N VAL A 171 -18.31 -1.17 -15.69
CA VAL A 171 -19.21 -2.25 -16.14
C VAL A 171 -18.39 -3.49 -16.51
N ARG A 172 -17.35 -3.33 -17.33
CA ARG A 172 -16.46 -4.43 -17.73
C ARG A 172 -15.81 -5.10 -16.53
N LYS A 173 -15.32 -4.31 -15.58
CA LYS A 173 -14.70 -4.82 -14.35
C LYS A 173 -15.70 -5.66 -13.54
N ARG A 174 -16.94 -5.20 -13.40
CA ARG A 174 -18.00 -5.97 -12.72
C ARG A 174 -18.30 -7.28 -13.43
N GLN A 175 -18.40 -7.26 -14.77
CA GLN A 175 -18.67 -8.47 -15.55
C GLN A 175 -17.56 -9.52 -15.41
N LEU A 176 -16.29 -9.10 -15.35
CA LEU A 176 -15.16 -10.00 -15.10
C LEU A 176 -15.14 -10.60 -13.68
N GLN A 177 -15.85 -10.00 -12.73
CA GLN A 177 -15.95 -10.51 -11.35
C GLN A 177 -17.10 -11.51 -11.17
N LEU A 178 -17.98 -11.65 -12.17
CA LEU A 178 -19.14 -12.54 -12.17
C LEU A 178 -18.92 -13.81 -13.01
N ARG A 179 -17.72 -13.98 -13.57
CA ARG A 179 -17.27 -15.17 -14.30
C ARG A 179 -16.24 -15.90 -13.46
#